data_AF-A0A453MKY1-F1
#
_entry.id   AF-A0A453MKY1-F1
#
_cell.length_a   1.000
_cell.length_b   1.000
_cell.length_c   1.000
_cell.angle_alpha   90.00
_cell.angle_beta   90.00
_cell.angle_gamma   90.00
#
_symmetry.space_group_name_H-M   'P 1'
#
loop_
_entity.id
_entity.type
_entity.pdbx_description
1 polymer ?
#
loop_
_entity_poly.entity_id
_entity_poly.type
_entity_poly.pdbx_seq_one_letter_code
_entity_poly.pdbx_strand_id
1 'polypeptide(L)'
;PVVHTRFVWPHGGKRVFLSGSFTRWSEHLPMSPVEGCPTVFQAICSLPPGIYQYKFNVDGQWRHDEGQPTITGEYGVVNTLYLTREFDHINTVLSPTTPGSRMDVDNDSFQRMGSLSDGALQEGSPRISESAIQISRCRVAEYLNAHTGYDLLPDSGKVIALDINLPVKQSFHILHEQGIPVAPLWDSFRGQFVGLLSPLDFILILREAGNAWLKPDRGTA
;
A
#
# COMPACT_ATOMS: atom_id res chain seq x y z
N PRO A 1 10.87 -24.16 3.49
CA PRO A 1 11.89 -23.43 2.71
C PRO A 1 12.44 -22.23 3.49
N VAL A 2 13.76 -22.08 3.49
CA VAL A 2 14.50 -20.97 4.13
C VAL A 2 14.90 -19.95 3.06
N VAL A 3 14.97 -18.67 3.45
CA VAL A 3 15.39 -17.54 2.61
C VAL A 3 16.80 -17.14 3.04
N HIS A 4 17.74 -17.10 2.11
CA HIS A 4 19.09 -16.62 2.38
C HIS A 4 19.09 -15.10 2.48
N THR A 5 19.28 -14.60 3.69
CA THR A 5 19.19 -13.17 3.97
C THR A 5 20.55 -12.61 4.32
N ARG A 6 20.97 -11.55 3.62
CA ARG A 6 22.22 -10.83 3.86
C ARG A 6 21.96 -9.65 4.79
N PHE A 7 22.62 -9.64 5.94
CA PHE A 7 22.69 -8.52 6.86
C PHE A 7 23.98 -7.74 6.60
N VAL A 8 23.90 -6.42 6.59
CA VAL A 8 25.03 -5.53 6.28
C VAL A 8 25.14 -4.46 7.35
N TRP A 9 26.38 -4.16 7.77
CA TRP A 9 26.72 -3.06 8.66
C TRP A 9 27.75 -2.16 7.97
N PRO A 10 27.39 -0.95 7.53
CA PRO A 10 28.27 -0.11 6.70
C PRO A 10 29.14 0.88 7.50
N HIS A 11 29.01 0.95 8.82
CA HIS A 11 29.58 2.07 9.62
C HIS A 11 30.94 1.78 10.25
N GLY A 12 31.68 0.77 9.79
CA GLY A 12 32.98 0.40 10.34
C GLY A 12 32.92 -0.27 11.72
N GLY A 13 34.10 -0.61 12.24
CA GLY A 13 34.29 -1.35 13.49
C GLY A 13 35.50 -2.29 13.39
N LYS A 14 36.02 -2.80 14.51
CA LYS A 14 37.07 -3.84 14.50
C LYS A 14 36.46 -5.23 14.57
N ARG A 15 35.41 -5.41 15.37
CA ARG A 15 34.67 -6.66 15.55
C ARG A 15 33.19 -6.36 15.51
N VAL A 16 32.50 -6.94 14.53
CA VAL A 16 31.05 -6.76 14.35
C VAL A 16 30.37 -8.11 14.47
N PHE A 17 29.33 -8.17 15.31
CA PHE A 17 28.49 -9.34 15.48
C PHE A 17 27.02 -9.00 15.22
N LEU A 18 26.27 -9.97 14.74
CA LEU A 18 24.84 -9.93 14.55
C LEU A 18 24.16 -10.81 15.61
N SER A 19 23.17 -10.25 16.29
CA SER A 19 22.28 -11.01 17.17
C SER A 19 20.85 -10.63 16.90
N GLY A 20 19.93 -11.57 17.04
CA GLY A 20 18.51 -11.30 16.85
C GLY A 20 17.62 -12.41 17.37
N SER A 21 16.32 -12.32 17.07
CA SER A 21 15.35 -13.33 17.48
C SER A 21 15.68 -14.73 16.94
N PHE A 22 16.30 -14.81 15.77
CA PHE A 22 16.78 -16.07 15.17
C PHE A 22 18.00 -16.68 15.87
N THR A 23 18.76 -15.89 16.65
CA THR A 23 19.82 -16.38 17.55
C THR A 23 19.41 -16.37 19.02
N ARG A 24 18.10 -16.23 19.29
CA ARG A 24 17.52 -16.09 20.63
C ARG A 24 18.16 -14.97 21.46
N TRP A 25 18.75 -13.96 20.81
CA TRP A 25 19.50 -12.87 21.44
C TRP A 25 20.70 -13.28 22.31
N SER A 26 21.01 -14.58 22.37
CA SER A 26 22.08 -15.13 23.22
C SER A 26 23.36 -15.40 22.43
N GLU A 27 23.24 -15.68 21.13
CA GLU A 27 24.40 -15.96 20.27
C GLU A 27 24.78 -14.72 19.45
N HIS A 28 26.08 -14.47 19.37
CA HIS A 28 26.72 -13.39 18.60
C HIS A 28 27.32 -13.98 17.33
N LEU A 29 26.60 -13.86 16.22
CA LEU A 29 27.07 -14.33 14.92
C LEU A 29 28.15 -13.36 14.40
N PRO A 30 29.41 -13.78 14.22
CA PRO A 30 30.45 -12.90 13.70
C PRO A 30 30.14 -12.48 12.25
N MET A 31 30.36 -11.21 11.94
CA MET A 31 30.25 -10.67 10.59
C MET A 31 31.63 -10.53 9.96
N SER A 32 31.71 -10.78 8.65
CA SER A 32 32.95 -10.68 7.87
C SER A 32 32.99 -9.36 7.09
N PRO A 33 34.17 -8.72 6.92
CA PRO A 33 34.31 -7.58 6.02
C PRO A 33 33.92 -7.95 4.58
N VAL A 34 33.30 -7.01 3.88
CA VAL A 34 32.98 -7.15 2.46
C VAL A 34 34.26 -7.00 1.64
N GLU A 35 34.44 -7.85 0.62
CA GLU A 35 35.59 -7.78 -0.28
C GLU A 35 35.71 -6.38 -0.91
N GLY A 36 36.90 -5.79 -0.83
CA GLY A 36 37.16 -4.44 -1.33
C GLY A 36 36.63 -3.29 -0.46
N CYS A 37 35.84 -3.56 0.59
CA CYS A 37 35.27 -2.56 1.50
C CYS A 37 35.45 -2.97 2.97
N PRO A 38 36.64 -2.77 3.58
CA PRO A 38 36.94 -3.26 4.93
C PRO A 38 36.13 -2.58 6.05
N THR A 39 35.46 -1.46 5.75
CA THR A 39 34.58 -0.76 6.68
C THR A 39 33.15 -1.30 6.67
N VAL A 40 32.79 -2.16 5.73
CA VAL A 40 31.47 -2.75 5.60
C VAL A 40 31.54 -4.21 6.03
N PHE A 41 30.69 -4.61 6.96
CA PHE A 41 30.62 -5.98 7.46
C PHE A 41 29.33 -6.65 6.98
N GLN A 42 29.37 -7.96 6.74
CA GLN A 42 28.21 -8.74 6.33
C GLN A 42 28.11 -10.09 7.05
N ALA A 43 26.89 -10.59 7.19
CA ALA A 43 26.60 -11.98 7.53
C ALA A 43 25.40 -12.46 6.70
N ILE A 44 25.39 -13.74 6.34
CA ILE A 44 24.28 -14.35 5.62
C ILE A 44 23.65 -15.41 6.53
N CYS A 45 22.34 -15.32 6.73
CA CYS A 45 21.57 -16.27 7.53
C CYS A 45 20.47 -16.90 6.68
N SER A 46 20.29 -18.21 6.82
CA SER A 46 19.16 -18.92 6.21
C SER A 46 17.99 -18.89 7.18
N LEU A 47 17.02 -18.01 6.94
CA LEU A 47 15.91 -17.76 7.85
C LEU A 47 14.59 -18.19 7.19
N PRO A 48 13.69 -18.89 7.91
CA PRO A 48 12.32 -19.06 7.44
C PRO A 48 11.63 -17.71 7.15
N PRO A 49 10.55 -17.69 6.35
CA PRO A 49 9.68 -16.52 6.28
C PRO A 49 9.16 -16.15 7.67
N GLY A 50 9.21 -14.88 8.02
CA GLY A 50 8.90 -14.40 9.36
C GLY A 50 9.39 -12.99 9.62
N ILE A 51 9.17 -12.53 10.85
CA ILE A 51 9.63 -11.23 11.33
C ILE A 51 10.79 -11.48 12.29
N TYR A 52 11.90 -10.82 12.03
CA TYR A 52 13.12 -10.98 12.82
C TYR A 52 13.55 -9.63 13.35
N GLN A 53 13.68 -9.54 14.66
CA GLN A 53 14.33 -8.39 15.29
C GLN A 53 15.81 -8.69 15.44
N TYR A 54 16.66 -7.71 15.20
CA TYR A 54 18.10 -7.89 15.27
C TYR A 54 18.82 -6.60 15.67
N LYS A 55 20.06 -6.75 16.09
CA LYS A 55 20.94 -5.66 16.49
C LYS A 55 22.39 -6.05 16.21
N PHE A 56 23.21 -5.05 15.95
CA PHE A 56 24.64 -5.22 15.74
C PHE A 56 25.37 -4.97 17.06
N ASN A 57 26.31 -5.84 17.42
CA ASN A 57 27.28 -5.55 18.45
C ASN A 57 28.59 -5.16 17.77
N VAL A 58 28.95 -3.88 17.84
CA VAL A 58 30.13 -3.29 17.20
C VAL A 58 31.10 -2.90 18.29
N ASP A 59 32.24 -3.59 18.36
CA ASP A 59 33.28 -3.35 19.35
C ASP A 59 32.76 -3.37 20.81
N GLY A 60 31.81 -4.25 21.10
CA GLY A 60 31.18 -4.38 22.42
C GLY A 60 29.96 -3.48 22.63
N GLN A 61 29.64 -2.60 21.68
CA GLN A 61 28.52 -1.66 21.80
C GLN A 61 27.34 -2.08 20.92
N TRP A 62 26.15 -2.11 21.52
CA TRP A 62 24.92 -2.46 20.81
C TRP A 62 24.41 -1.29 19.96
N ARG A 63 24.38 -1.49 18.65
CA ARG A 63 23.98 -0.50 17.64
C ARG A 63 22.91 -1.06 16.72
N HIS A 64 22.09 -0.17 16.18
CA HIS A 64 21.19 -0.46 15.08
C HIS A 64 21.60 0.41 13.89
N ASP A 65 21.25 -0.02 12.69
CA ASP A 65 21.40 0.80 11.48
C ASP A 65 20.19 1.73 11.37
N GLU A 66 20.41 3.04 11.39
CA GLU A 66 19.35 4.07 11.29
C GLU A 66 18.69 4.11 9.90
N GLY A 67 19.37 3.59 8.87
CA GLY A 67 18.83 3.48 7.51
C GLY A 67 17.97 2.24 7.27
N GLN A 68 17.84 1.36 8.26
CA GLN A 68 17.04 0.13 8.19
C GLN A 68 15.77 0.25 9.05
N PRO A 69 14.68 -0.50 8.75
CA PRO A 69 13.49 -0.47 9.58
C PRO A 69 13.80 -0.78 11.05
N THR A 70 13.25 0.01 11.96
CA THR A 70 13.47 -0.14 13.41
C THR A 70 12.17 -0.22 14.19
N ILE A 71 12.21 -0.89 15.34
CA ILE A 71 11.16 -0.86 16.34
C ILE A 71 11.74 -0.49 17.70
N THR A 72 10.99 0.30 18.47
CA THR A 72 11.34 0.67 19.83
C THR A 72 10.57 -0.24 20.80
N GLY A 73 11.28 -0.96 21.66
CA GLY A 73 10.69 -1.84 22.67
C GLY A 73 11.39 -1.72 24.02
N GLU A 74 11.15 -2.69 24.91
CA GLU A 74 11.70 -2.72 26.28
C GLU A 74 13.24 -2.74 26.32
N TYR A 75 13.88 -3.23 25.26
CA TYR A 75 15.34 -3.33 25.13
C TYR A 75 15.95 -2.18 24.30
N GLY A 76 15.20 -1.09 24.12
CA GLY A 76 15.56 0.06 23.30
C GLY A 76 15.24 -0.15 21.82
N VAL A 77 15.92 0.61 20.95
CA VAL A 77 15.73 0.54 19.51
C VAL A 77 16.50 -0.66 18.93
N VAL A 78 15.82 -1.46 18.12
CA VAL A 78 16.37 -2.61 17.38
C VAL A 78 15.93 -2.57 15.93
N ASN A 79 16.75 -3.12 15.02
CA ASN A 79 16.34 -3.26 13.63
C ASN A 79 15.32 -4.39 13.47
N THR A 80 14.47 -4.30 12.46
CA THR A 80 13.47 -5.30 12.10
C THR A 80 13.64 -5.72 10.64
N LEU A 81 13.64 -7.02 10.40
CA LEU A 81 13.71 -7.65 9.09
C LEU A 81 12.41 -8.42 8.83
N TYR A 82 11.84 -8.23 7.65
CA TYR A 82 10.60 -8.87 7.23
C TYR A 82 10.84 -9.81 6.06
N LEU A 83 10.85 -11.12 6.32
CA LEU A 83 11.02 -12.14 5.28
C LEU A 83 9.68 -12.71 4.84
N THR A 84 9.33 -12.49 3.58
CA THR A 84 8.22 -13.16 2.90
C THR A 84 8.71 -14.32 2.06
N ARG A 85 7.83 -15.30 1.79
CA ARG A 85 8.02 -16.14 0.61
C ARG A 85 7.93 -15.23 -0.61
N GLU A 86 9.03 -15.09 -1.35
CA GLU A 86 8.93 -14.76 -2.75
C GLU A 86 8.37 -16.01 -3.45
N PHE A 87 7.14 -15.92 -3.96
CA PHE A 87 6.67 -16.87 -4.96
C PHE A 87 7.15 -16.33 -6.30
N ASP A 88 8.36 -16.73 -6.67
CA ASP A 88 8.83 -16.57 -8.03
C ASP A 88 8.11 -17.60 -8.93
N HIS A 89 7.14 -17.10 -9.71
CA HIS A 89 7.01 -17.30 -11.17
C HIS A 89 5.59 -17.65 -11.73
N ILE A 90 5.24 -16.86 -12.76
CA ILE A 90 4.40 -17.03 -13.98
C ILE A 90 2.85 -17.08 -13.97
N ASN A 91 2.29 -16.12 -14.71
CA ASN A 91 1.10 -16.19 -15.59
C ASN A 91 -0.08 -17.04 -15.12
N THR A 92 -1.13 -16.39 -14.61
CA THR A 92 -2.48 -16.84 -14.92
C THR A 92 -3.35 -15.63 -15.22
N VAL A 93 -3.66 -15.53 -16.51
CA VAL A 93 -4.80 -14.84 -17.10
C VAL A 93 -6.01 -14.95 -16.15
N LEU A 94 -6.37 -13.86 -15.48
CA LEU A 94 -7.69 -13.75 -14.88
C LEU A 94 -8.63 -13.20 -15.94
N SER A 95 -9.18 -14.13 -16.73
CA SER A 95 -10.45 -13.91 -17.40
C SER A 95 -11.51 -13.47 -16.37
N PRO A 96 -12.30 -12.44 -16.64
CA PRO A 96 -13.38 -12.04 -15.75
C PRO A 96 -14.56 -13.00 -15.93
N THR A 97 -14.84 -13.80 -14.90
CA THR A 97 -16.18 -14.40 -14.73
C THR A 97 -16.74 -13.95 -13.39
N THR A 98 -17.68 -13.01 -13.46
CA THR A 98 -18.63 -12.65 -12.41
C THR A 98 -19.49 -13.88 -12.06
N PRO A 99 -19.93 -14.03 -10.80
CA PRO A 99 -21.32 -13.68 -10.47
C PRO A 99 -21.44 -12.95 -9.12
N GLY A 100 -22.34 -11.97 -9.07
CA GLY A 100 -22.43 -11.01 -7.97
C GLY A 100 -23.14 -11.49 -6.70
N SER A 101 -22.95 -10.70 -5.64
CA SER A 101 -23.90 -10.48 -4.55
C SER A 101 -23.46 -9.20 -3.84
N ARG A 102 -24.22 -8.10 -4.03
CA ARG A 102 -25.17 -7.58 -3.03
C ARG A 102 -24.53 -7.40 -1.65
N MET A 103 -23.88 -6.26 -1.44
CA MET A 103 -23.56 -5.80 -0.08
C MET A 103 -24.78 -5.05 0.45
N ASP A 104 -25.63 -5.75 1.21
CA ASP A 104 -26.58 -5.10 2.11
C ASP A 104 -25.79 -4.68 3.36
N VAL A 105 -25.67 -3.38 3.57
CA VAL A 105 -25.12 -2.76 4.78
C VAL A 105 -26.29 -2.60 5.73
N ASP A 106 -26.29 -3.30 6.87
CA ASP A 106 -27.13 -2.89 7.98
C ASP A 106 -26.33 -2.82 9.28
N ASN A 107 -26.49 -1.66 9.90
CA ASN A 107 -25.80 -1.15 11.06
C ASN A 107 -26.86 -1.04 12.17
N ASP A 108 -26.72 -1.81 13.24
CA ASP A 108 -27.02 -1.45 14.64
C ASP A 108 -27.39 -2.70 15.47
N SER A 109 -26.67 -2.93 16.57
CA SER A 109 -27.25 -2.94 17.93
C SER A 109 -26.25 -3.43 19.00
N PHE A 110 -26.12 -2.60 20.02
CA PHE A 110 -25.34 -2.80 21.24
C PHE A 110 -25.99 -3.81 22.20
N GLN A 111 -25.14 -4.59 22.89
CA GLN A 111 -25.28 -5.24 24.20
C GLN A 111 -26.37 -6.31 24.44
N ARG A 112 -25.92 -7.51 24.85
CA ARG A 112 -26.29 -8.11 26.14
C ARG A 112 -25.33 -9.22 26.60
N MET A 113 -24.92 -9.11 27.84
CA MET A 113 -24.22 -10.11 28.64
C MET A 113 -25.13 -11.32 28.92
N GLY A 114 -24.58 -12.53 28.83
CA GLY A 114 -25.24 -13.78 29.21
C GLY A 114 -24.28 -14.97 29.11
N SER A 115 -23.73 -15.38 30.25
CA SER A 115 -22.96 -16.62 30.43
C SER A 115 -23.79 -17.85 30.09
N LEU A 116 -23.20 -18.89 29.47
CA LEU A 116 -23.15 -20.29 29.93
C LEU A 116 -22.55 -21.25 28.87
N SER A 117 -21.63 -22.09 29.35
CA SER A 117 -21.21 -23.44 28.92
C SER A 117 -21.12 -23.88 27.45
N ASP A 118 -19.85 -24.13 27.08
CA ASP A 118 -19.26 -25.41 26.63
C ASP A 118 -19.49 -25.94 25.20
N GLY A 119 -18.37 -26.00 24.46
CA GLY A 119 -18.05 -27.03 23.48
C GLY A 119 -18.73 -27.02 22.10
N ALA A 120 -18.16 -26.28 21.12
CA ALA A 120 -17.89 -26.77 19.75
C ALA A 120 -17.39 -25.63 18.82
N LEU A 121 -16.17 -25.81 18.29
CA LEU A 121 -15.59 -25.24 17.07
C LEU A 121 -16.15 -23.87 16.58
N GLN A 122 -15.57 -22.77 17.08
CA GLN A 122 -15.52 -21.54 16.29
C GLN A 122 -14.48 -21.73 15.19
N GLU A 123 -14.93 -21.83 13.94
CA GLU A 123 -14.14 -21.33 12.80
C GLU A 123 -13.93 -19.84 13.02
N GLY A 124 -12.86 -19.54 13.76
CA GLY A 124 -12.44 -18.18 14.01
C GLY A 124 -12.03 -17.56 12.69
N SER A 125 -12.79 -16.55 12.26
CA SER A 125 -12.29 -15.55 11.33
C SER A 125 -10.85 -15.20 11.73
N PRO A 126 -9.87 -15.26 10.80
CA PRO A 126 -8.48 -14.96 11.15
C PRO A 126 -8.43 -13.52 11.65
N ARG A 127 -8.29 -13.36 12.98
CA ARG A 127 -8.13 -12.04 13.59
C ARG A 127 -6.79 -11.50 13.12
N ILE A 128 -6.85 -10.59 12.14
CA ILE A 128 -5.67 -9.89 11.65
C ILE A 128 -5.06 -9.16 12.84
N SER A 129 -3.82 -9.48 13.20
CA SER A 129 -3.15 -8.82 14.30
C SER A 129 -2.81 -7.37 13.93
N GLU A 130 -2.87 -6.46 14.91
CA GLU A 130 -2.49 -5.06 14.71
C GLU A 130 -1.04 -4.93 14.20
N SER A 131 -0.16 -5.81 14.66
CA SER A 131 1.20 -5.93 14.13
C SER A 131 1.24 -6.31 12.65
N ALA A 132 0.38 -7.21 12.19
CA ALA A 132 0.31 -7.58 10.77
C ALA A 132 -0.21 -6.44 9.90
N ILE A 133 -1.17 -5.64 10.40
CA ILE A 133 -1.66 -4.43 9.74
C ILE A 133 -0.53 -3.40 9.63
N GLN A 134 0.22 -3.18 10.71
CA GLN A 134 1.32 -2.21 10.68
C GLN A 134 2.40 -2.62 9.67
N ILE A 135 2.68 -3.93 9.57
CA ILE A 135 3.65 -4.46 8.61
C ILE A 135 3.19 -4.29 7.18
N SER A 136 1.92 -4.57 6.89
CA SER A 136 1.39 -4.38 5.53
C SER A 136 1.45 -2.90 5.15
N ARG A 137 1.16 -1.99 6.09
CA ARG A 137 1.26 -0.53 5.86
C ARG A 137 2.70 -0.09 5.58
N CYS A 138 3.68 -0.53 6.36
CA CYS A 138 5.09 -0.17 6.14
C CYS A 138 5.55 -0.61 4.74
N ARG A 139 5.23 -1.85 4.35
CA ARG A 139 5.62 -2.40 3.04
C ARG A 139 4.96 -1.69 1.88
N VAL A 140 3.66 -1.39 2.00
CA VAL A 140 2.95 -0.61 0.98
C VAL A 140 3.55 0.78 0.85
N ALA A 141 3.89 1.43 1.97
CA ALA A 141 4.51 2.75 1.96
C ALA A 141 5.92 2.73 1.32
N GLU A 142 6.77 1.76 1.68
CA GLU A 142 8.09 1.57 1.08
C GLU A 142 7.99 1.36 -0.44
N TYR A 143 7.07 0.49 -0.88
CA TYR A 143 6.84 0.23 -2.30
C TYR A 143 6.35 1.48 -3.05
N LEU A 144 5.35 2.18 -2.52
CA LEU A 144 4.81 3.40 -3.14
C LEU A 144 5.82 4.55 -3.18
N ASN A 145 6.73 4.64 -2.20
CA ASN A 145 7.79 5.65 -2.20
C ASN A 145 8.92 5.35 -3.20
N ALA A 146 9.12 4.08 -3.54
CA ALA A 146 10.14 3.66 -4.49
C ALA A 146 9.70 3.76 -5.96
N HIS A 147 8.39 3.90 -6.22
CA HIS A 147 7.81 3.89 -7.56
C HIS A 147 7.16 5.24 -7.91
N THR A 148 7.11 5.55 -9.20
CA THR A 148 6.43 6.75 -9.70
C THR A 148 5.11 6.39 -10.37
N GLY A 149 4.23 7.37 -10.56
CA GLY A 149 2.98 7.15 -11.29
C GLY A 149 3.17 6.70 -12.75
N TYR A 150 4.36 6.92 -13.33
CA TYR A 150 4.69 6.47 -14.69
C TYR A 150 4.81 4.95 -14.78
N ASP A 151 5.18 4.28 -13.69
CA ASP A 151 5.33 2.81 -13.65
C ASP A 151 3.98 2.09 -13.79
N LEU A 152 2.87 2.82 -13.62
CA LEU A 152 1.51 2.32 -13.81
C LEU A 152 0.99 2.50 -15.25
N LEU A 153 1.69 3.28 -16.08
CA LEU A 153 1.25 3.51 -17.45
C LEU A 153 1.53 2.28 -18.31
N PRO A 154 0.57 1.82 -19.13
CA PRO A 154 0.84 0.79 -20.11
C PRO A 154 1.80 1.30 -21.19
N ASP A 155 2.53 0.41 -21.85
CA ASP A 155 3.45 0.73 -22.95
C ASP A 155 2.77 1.54 -24.07
N SER A 156 1.46 1.36 -24.25
CA SER A 156 0.63 2.19 -25.12
C SER A 156 -0.78 2.32 -24.55
N GLY A 157 -1.40 3.49 -24.78
CA GLY A 157 -2.74 3.79 -24.32
C GLY A 157 -3.39 4.90 -25.14
N LYS A 158 -4.72 4.93 -25.15
CA LYS A 158 -5.52 5.99 -25.78
C LYS A 158 -5.94 6.99 -24.70
N VAL A 159 -5.68 8.27 -24.92
CA VAL A 159 -6.17 9.37 -24.07
C VAL A 159 -7.25 10.14 -24.82
N ILE A 160 -8.36 10.42 -24.16
CA ILE A 160 -9.48 11.19 -24.70
C ILE A 160 -9.58 12.48 -23.90
N ALA A 161 -9.43 13.62 -24.58
CA ALA A 161 -9.69 14.94 -24.03
C ALA A 161 -10.91 15.55 -24.73
N LEU A 162 -11.72 16.29 -23.98
CA LEU A 162 -12.94 16.92 -24.47
C LEU A 162 -12.74 18.43 -24.57
N ASP A 163 -13.11 19.02 -25.69
CA ASP A 163 -13.07 20.48 -25.84
C ASP A 163 -14.12 21.14 -24.92
N ILE A 164 -13.78 22.28 -24.31
CA ILE A 164 -14.71 23.00 -23.42
C ILE A 164 -16.00 23.48 -24.12
N ASN A 165 -15.98 23.63 -25.44
CA ASN A 165 -17.14 24.04 -26.23
C ASN A 165 -18.04 22.86 -26.60
N LEU A 166 -17.66 21.62 -26.25
CA LEU A 166 -18.44 20.43 -26.51
C LEU A 166 -19.73 20.44 -25.65
N PRO A 167 -20.93 20.33 -26.25
CA PRO A 167 -22.19 20.24 -25.52
C PRO A 167 -22.21 19.13 -24.46
N VAL A 168 -22.74 19.43 -23.28
CA VAL A 168 -22.80 18.51 -22.12
C VAL A 168 -23.45 17.16 -22.45
N LYS A 169 -24.49 17.16 -23.30
CA LYS A 169 -25.14 15.91 -23.73
C LYS A 169 -24.20 15.03 -24.56
N GLN A 170 -23.38 15.64 -25.41
CA GLN A 170 -22.41 14.92 -26.24
C GLN A 170 -21.24 14.44 -25.39
N SER A 171 -20.74 15.26 -24.45
CA SER A 171 -19.68 14.84 -23.54
C SER A 171 -20.11 13.63 -22.70
N PHE A 172 -21.35 13.61 -22.18
CA PHE A 172 -21.91 12.45 -21.49
C PHE A 172 -21.91 11.18 -22.37
N HIS A 173 -22.38 11.31 -23.61
CA HIS A 173 -22.45 10.19 -24.54
C HIS A 173 -21.06 9.63 -24.87
N ILE A 174 -20.08 10.51 -25.14
CA ILE A 174 -18.69 10.08 -25.39
C ILE A 174 -18.12 9.33 -24.20
N LEU A 175 -18.27 9.85 -22.97
CA LEU A 175 -17.77 9.19 -21.77
C LEU A 175 -18.39 7.79 -21.59
N HIS A 176 -19.70 7.68 -21.78
CA HIS A 176 -20.44 6.41 -21.68
C HIS A 176 -20.01 5.41 -22.76
N GLU A 177 -19.97 5.81 -24.02
CA GLU A 177 -19.58 4.92 -25.13
C GLU A 177 -18.13 4.47 -25.05
N GLN A 178 -17.23 5.33 -24.59
CA GLN A 178 -15.81 5.01 -24.43
C GLN A 178 -15.52 4.29 -23.10
N GLY A 179 -16.53 4.11 -22.23
CA GLY A 179 -16.40 3.44 -20.94
C GLY A 179 -15.46 4.15 -19.97
N ILE A 180 -15.26 5.46 -20.11
CA ILE A 180 -14.38 6.26 -19.25
C ILE A 180 -15.19 7.12 -18.29
N PRO A 181 -14.91 7.08 -16.96
CA PRO A 181 -15.68 7.84 -15.99
C PRO A 181 -15.25 9.32 -15.93
N VAL A 182 -14.06 9.65 -16.40
CA VAL A 182 -13.48 10.99 -16.31
C VAL A 182 -12.69 11.31 -17.58
N ALA A 183 -12.74 12.56 -18.04
CA ALA A 183 -11.92 13.05 -19.14
C ALA A 183 -11.35 14.45 -18.86
N PRO A 184 -10.11 14.75 -19.27
CA PRO A 184 -9.58 16.10 -19.28
C PRO A 184 -10.37 17.05 -20.18
N LEU A 185 -10.53 18.29 -19.72
CA LEU A 185 -11.10 19.39 -20.49
C LEU A 185 -9.99 20.21 -21.13
N TRP A 186 -10.06 20.36 -22.45
CA TRP A 186 -9.13 21.10 -23.27
C TRP A 186 -9.77 22.40 -23.75
N ASP A 187 -9.11 23.52 -23.48
CA ASP A 187 -9.46 24.81 -24.04
C ASP A 187 -8.64 25.02 -25.33
N SER A 188 -9.29 24.86 -26.48
CA SER A 188 -8.65 25.04 -27.78
C SER A 188 -8.26 26.47 -28.09
N PHE A 189 -8.94 27.47 -27.52
CA PHE A 189 -8.59 28.87 -27.70
C PHE A 189 -7.34 29.25 -26.91
N ARG A 190 -7.22 28.73 -25.68
CA ARG A 190 -6.09 29.01 -24.77
C ARG A 190 -4.96 27.99 -24.88
N GLY A 191 -5.16 26.90 -25.63
CA GLY A 191 -4.18 25.83 -25.82
C GLY A 191 -3.77 25.14 -24.53
N GLN A 192 -4.70 24.92 -23.59
CA GLN A 192 -4.38 24.37 -22.27
C GLN A 192 -5.47 23.48 -21.69
N PHE A 193 -5.06 22.58 -20.80
CA PHE A 193 -5.99 21.81 -19.97
C PHE A 193 -6.53 22.69 -18.84
N VAL A 194 -7.85 22.75 -18.69
CA VAL A 194 -8.52 23.62 -17.71
C VAL A 194 -9.18 22.86 -16.57
N GLY A 195 -9.26 21.53 -16.65
CA GLY A 195 -9.83 20.71 -15.58
C GLY A 195 -10.14 19.28 -16.03
N LEU A 196 -10.97 18.61 -15.22
CA LEU A 196 -11.50 17.28 -15.48
C LEU A 196 -13.03 17.34 -15.49
N LEU A 197 -13.66 16.62 -16.41
CA LEU A 197 -15.10 16.37 -16.42
C LEU A 197 -15.36 14.98 -15.85
N SER A 198 -16.22 14.90 -14.84
CA SER A 198 -16.50 13.71 -14.03
C SER A 198 -18.01 13.51 -13.82
N PRO A 199 -18.45 12.37 -13.23
CA PRO A 199 -19.87 12.14 -12.92
C PRO A 199 -20.45 13.19 -11.97
N LEU A 200 -19.61 13.74 -11.08
CA LEU A 200 -20.03 14.80 -10.15
C LEU A 200 -20.49 16.05 -10.90
N ASP A 201 -19.80 16.42 -11.98
CA ASP A 201 -20.14 17.62 -12.77
C ASP A 201 -21.52 17.46 -13.41
N PHE A 202 -21.85 16.28 -13.93
CA PHE A 202 -23.19 16.02 -14.46
C PHE A 202 -24.27 16.08 -13.38
N ILE A 203 -24.00 15.55 -12.18
CA ILE A 203 -24.92 15.66 -11.03
C ILE A 203 -25.16 17.12 -10.67
N LEU A 204 -24.10 17.92 -10.62
CA LEU A 204 -24.18 19.36 -10.33
C LEU A 204 -24.96 20.11 -11.41
N ILE A 205 -24.70 19.84 -12.69
CA ILE A 205 -25.44 20.44 -13.82
C ILE A 205 -26.93 20.09 -13.76
N LEU A 206 -27.27 18.82 -13.51
CA LEU A 206 -28.65 18.38 -13.40
C LEU A 206 -29.36 18.99 -12.20
N ARG A 207 -28.67 19.11 -11.05
CA ARG A 207 -29.20 19.75 -9.85
C ARG A 207 -29.46 21.23 -10.08
N GLU A 208 -28.51 21.94 -10.72
CA GLU A 208 -28.65 23.36 -11.00
C GLU A 208 -29.76 23.61 -12.03
N ALA A 209 -29.80 22.82 -13.10
CA ALA A 209 -30.89 22.86 -14.07
C ALA A 209 -32.24 22.61 -13.36
N GLY A 210 -32.34 21.55 -12.56
CA GLY A 210 -33.56 21.22 -11.81
C GLY A 210 -34.03 22.36 -10.88
N ASN A 211 -33.11 23.01 -10.18
CA ASN A 211 -33.41 24.17 -9.33
C ASN A 211 -33.86 25.40 -10.13
N ALA A 212 -33.30 25.61 -11.32
CA ALA A 212 -33.69 26.68 -12.23
C ALA A 212 -35.11 26.45 -12.79
N TRP A 213 -35.47 25.21 -13.13
CA TRP A 213 -36.82 24.87 -13.59
C TRP A 213 -37.89 24.99 -12.49
N LEU A 214 -37.51 24.88 -11.20
CA LEU A 214 -38.43 24.97 -10.05
C LEU A 214 -38.66 26.39 -9.52
N LYS A 215 -37.94 27.40 -10.03
CA LYS A 215 -38.23 28.81 -9.77
C LYS A 215 -38.85 29.43 -11.01
N PRO A 216 -40.19 29.35 -11.20
CA PRO A 216 -40.83 30.16 -12.22
C PRO A 216 -40.59 31.63 -11.88
N ASP A 217 -40.28 32.43 -12.91
CA ASP A 217 -40.08 33.87 -12.81
C ASP A 217 -41.08 34.49 -11.83
N ARG A 218 -40.57 35.14 -10.76
CA ARG A 218 -41.34 36.21 -10.13
C ARG A 218 -41.30 37.39 -11.09
N GLY A 219 -42.16 37.33 -12.11
CA GLY A 219 -42.42 38.44 -13.00
C GLY A 219 -42.88 39.64 -12.19
N THR A 220 -42.05 40.67 -12.17
CA THR A 220 -42.43 42.06 -11.92
C THR A 220 -43.23 42.58 -13.11
N ALA A 221 -44.45 43.05 -12.84
CA ALA A 221 -45.22 44.12 -13.48
C ALA A 221 -46.72 43.74 -13.53
#